data_AF-A0A956C2H3-F1
#
_entry.id   AF-A0A956C2H3-F1
#
_cell.length_a   1.000
_cell.length_b   1.000
_cell.length_c   1.000
_cell.angle_alpha   90.00
_cell.angle_beta   90.00
_cell.angle_gamma   90.00
#
_symmetry.space_group_name_H-M   'P 1'
#
loop_
_entity.id
_entity.type
_entity.pdbx_description
1 polymer ?
#
loop_
_entity_poly.entity_id
_entity_poly.type
_entity_poly.pdbx_seq_one_letter_code
_entity_poly.pdbx_strand_id
1 'polypeptide(L)'
;MGEDPESALVSELRALARDAPDEASGTFTVWWGERAFDVTYVSGSSSSVTFKVRYDDVARADHPALVQRASARSYRAVARGELVATRPMSIELRRESRGDVGAKREGLAVEWQSGDELFDAVVYVSSPTTDPEVLSAVLGAEVRRGALTLVELGFQSVRIDEDGDVVARLTEFARPDAEPERGRQAVEAFADIVANLPAVTHSGRVRPPPPFARATRVLRAVGLVGWALNVGYVGLVTMALRAALPPHRGDLHSATDIGAAVAVGIVAGLVASSIYSGMVRERVRGTSDAPDVVFNAGLAAFGGVSVLVTTLGLTLAALWNVLTDVAK
;
A
#
# COMPACT_ATOMS: atom_id res chain seq x y z
N MET A 1 30.98 19.95 7.91
CA MET A 1 30.01 18.92 8.30
C MET A 1 28.68 19.38 7.75
N GLY A 2 28.14 18.70 6.74
CA GLY A 2 26.80 19.03 6.24
C GLY A 2 25.79 18.70 7.31
N GLU A 3 24.89 19.63 7.61
CA GLU A 3 23.72 19.32 8.44
C GLU A 3 22.95 18.18 7.77
N ASP A 4 22.57 17.19 8.55
CA ASP A 4 21.79 16.06 8.07
C ASP A 4 20.42 16.61 7.62
N PRO A 5 20.01 16.48 6.35
CA PRO A 5 18.74 17.05 5.86
C PRO A 5 17.53 16.55 6.64
N GLU A 6 17.62 15.35 7.22
CA GLU A 6 16.65 14.81 8.18
C GLU A 6 16.54 15.70 9.43
N SER A 7 17.68 16.06 10.03
CA SER A 7 17.74 16.95 11.20
C SER A 7 17.14 18.33 10.91
N ALA A 8 17.33 18.86 9.69
CA ALA A 8 16.84 20.19 9.32
C ALA A 8 15.30 20.22 9.27
N LEU A 9 14.68 19.28 8.55
CA LEU A 9 13.22 19.21 8.45
C LEU A 9 12.56 19.01 9.83
N VAL A 10 13.09 18.08 10.62
CA VAL A 10 12.54 17.79 11.96
C VAL A 10 12.72 18.99 12.89
N SER A 11 13.86 19.70 12.81
CA SER A 11 14.10 20.93 13.55
C SER A 11 13.10 22.03 13.19
N GLU A 12 12.85 22.25 11.89
CA GLU A 12 11.83 23.20 11.42
C GLU A 12 10.43 22.84 11.94
N LEU A 13 10.04 21.57 11.85
CA LEU A 13 8.73 21.11 12.33
C LEU A 13 8.60 21.29 13.85
N ARG A 14 9.65 20.99 14.62
CA ARG A 14 9.66 21.22 16.08
C ARG A 14 9.60 22.70 16.42
N ALA A 15 10.22 23.58 15.63
CA ALA A 15 10.12 25.02 15.83
C ALA A 15 8.70 25.57 15.60
N LEU A 16 7.86 24.84 14.86
CA LEU A 16 6.44 25.15 14.67
C LEU A 16 5.53 24.57 15.76
N ALA A 17 6.04 23.69 16.62
CA ALA A 17 5.29 23.18 17.76
C ALA A 17 5.14 24.27 18.83
N ARG A 18 3.94 24.40 19.42
CA ARG A 18 3.70 25.34 20.53
C ARG A 18 4.19 24.78 21.87
N ASP A 19 4.07 23.47 22.03
CA ASP A 19 4.44 22.76 23.24
C ASP A 19 5.84 22.17 23.10
N ALA A 20 6.56 22.05 24.22
CA ALA A 20 7.86 21.39 24.23
C ALA A 20 7.66 19.94 23.76
N PRO A 21 8.28 19.52 22.63
CA PRO A 21 8.10 18.18 22.10
C PRO A 21 8.61 17.16 23.11
N ASP A 22 7.83 16.10 23.36
CA ASP A 22 8.33 14.95 24.12
C ASP A 22 9.32 14.18 23.23
N GLU A 23 10.60 14.49 23.41
CA GLU A 23 11.69 13.89 22.63
C GLU A 23 11.70 12.37 22.71
N ALA A 24 11.20 11.77 23.80
CA ALA A 24 11.16 10.32 23.96
C ALA A 24 10.10 9.66 23.08
N SER A 25 9.00 10.35 22.79
CA SER A 25 7.89 9.81 22.00
C SER A 25 8.07 9.95 20.49
N GLY A 26 8.95 10.85 20.05
CA GLY A 26 9.06 11.26 18.65
C GLY A 26 7.79 11.95 18.11
N THR A 27 6.80 12.22 18.95
CA THR A 27 5.51 12.80 18.57
C THR A 27 5.34 14.18 19.19
N PHE A 28 4.84 15.13 18.39
CA PHE A 28 4.57 16.49 18.83
C PHE A 28 3.45 17.11 18.00
N THR A 29 2.79 18.13 18.55
CA THR A 29 1.64 18.77 17.90
C THR A 29 2.07 20.08 17.24
N VAL A 30 1.79 20.21 15.94
CA VAL A 30 2.02 21.45 15.18
C VAL A 30 0.71 22.19 15.02
N TRP A 31 0.78 23.52 15.13
CA TRP A 31 -0.37 24.40 14.99
C TRP A 31 -0.30 25.23 13.72
N TRP A 32 -1.40 25.29 12.98
CA TRP A 32 -1.57 26.22 11.86
C TRP A 32 -2.91 26.95 11.99
N GLY A 33 -2.83 28.25 12.33
CA GLY A 33 -4.01 29.02 12.75
C GLY A 33 -4.63 28.45 14.03
N GLU A 34 -5.88 27.99 13.93
CA GLU A 34 -6.64 27.36 15.02
C GLU A 34 -6.59 25.83 14.99
N ARG A 35 -5.94 25.24 13.98
CA ARG A 35 -5.90 23.78 13.80
C ARG A 35 -4.62 23.22 14.39
N ALA A 36 -4.77 22.08 15.05
CA ALA A 36 -3.68 21.26 15.56
C ALA A 36 -3.66 19.94 14.81
N PHE A 37 -2.47 19.44 14.49
CA PHE A 37 -2.30 18.08 14.01
C PHE A 37 -1.02 17.46 14.57
N ASP A 38 -1.06 16.15 14.74
CA ASP A 38 0.03 15.38 15.31
C ASP A 38 1.08 15.11 14.25
N VAL A 39 2.33 15.31 14.64
CA VAL A 39 3.52 14.99 13.83
C VAL A 39 4.30 13.92 14.56
N THR A 40 4.42 12.74 13.95
CA THR A 40 5.24 11.65 14.45
C THR A 40 6.48 11.52 13.58
N TYR A 41 7.65 11.58 14.20
CA TYR A 41 8.94 11.32 13.58
C TYR A 41 9.56 10.06 14.17
N VAL A 42 9.96 9.14 13.30
CA VAL A 42 10.66 7.91 13.66
C VAL A 42 12.02 7.93 12.98
N SER A 43 13.10 7.87 13.76
CA SER A 43 14.47 7.77 13.26
C SER A 43 14.87 6.31 13.03
N GLY A 44 15.82 6.06 12.12
CA GLY A 44 16.40 4.73 11.91
C GLY A 44 16.96 4.53 10.51
N SER A 45 17.05 3.27 10.06
CA SER A 45 17.49 2.95 8.69
C SER A 45 16.53 3.47 7.61
N SER A 46 15.27 3.69 7.98
CA SER A 46 14.25 4.31 7.13
C SER A 46 13.49 5.33 7.97
N SER A 47 14.10 6.50 8.15
CA SER A 47 13.47 7.57 8.91
C SER A 47 12.19 8.05 8.23
N SER A 48 11.19 8.43 9.03
CA SER A 48 9.88 8.83 8.51
C SER A 48 9.25 9.96 9.33
N VAL A 49 8.45 10.78 8.67
CA VAL A 49 7.60 11.82 9.26
C VAL A 49 6.17 11.54 8.83
N THR A 50 5.26 11.56 9.80
CA THR A 50 3.82 11.37 9.58
C THR A 50 3.06 12.55 10.15
N PHE A 51 2.22 13.19 9.35
CA PHE A 51 1.21 14.14 9.82
C PHE A 51 -0.12 13.43 9.97
N LYS A 52 -0.83 13.70 11.06
CA LYS A 52 -2.05 13.00 11.39
C LYS A 52 -3.06 13.93 12.07
N VAL A 53 -4.32 13.86 11.63
CA VAL A 53 -5.45 14.46 12.33
C VAL A 53 -6.70 13.61 12.13
N ARG A 54 -7.60 13.60 13.10
CA ARG A 54 -8.89 12.90 12.96
C ARG A 54 -9.74 13.60 11.91
N TYR A 55 -10.28 12.85 10.96
CA TYR A 55 -11.13 13.36 9.89
C TYR A 55 -12.36 14.08 10.45
N ASP A 56 -13.05 13.47 11.41
CA ASP A 56 -14.30 14.00 11.96
C ASP A 56 -14.09 15.29 12.78
N ASP A 57 -12.87 15.57 13.23
CA ASP A 57 -12.54 16.80 13.97
C ASP A 57 -12.31 18.00 13.03
N VAL A 58 -11.98 17.74 11.75
CA VAL A 58 -11.67 18.79 10.76
C VAL A 58 -12.71 18.91 9.64
N ALA A 59 -13.51 17.87 9.41
CA ALA A 59 -14.48 17.83 8.34
C ALA A 59 -15.63 18.84 8.55
N ARG A 60 -15.95 19.57 7.49
CA ARG A 60 -16.82 20.74 7.55
C ARG A 60 -18.23 20.44 7.08
N ALA A 61 -19.22 20.67 7.96
CA ALA A 61 -20.64 20.63 7.59
C ALA A 61 -21.06 21.84 6.73
N ASP A 62 -20.36 22.96 6.86
CA ASP A 62 -20.57 24.20 6.09
C ASP A 62 -19.79 24.26 4.79
N HIS A 63 -19.20 23.13 4.37
CA HIS A 63 -18.34 23.08 3.18
C HIS A 63 -19.09 23.55 1.91
N PRO A 64 -18.48 24.37 1.03
CA PRO A 64 -19.16 24.92 -0.16
C PRO A 64 -19.84 23.87 -1.04
N ALA A 65 -19.23 22.69 -1.21
CA ALA A 65 -19.81 21.58 -1.97
C ALA A 65 -21.12 21.05 -1.35
N LEU A 66 -21.23 21.03 -0.02
CA LEU A 66 -22.44 20.63 0.70
C LEU A 66 -23.53 21.70 0.60
N VAL A 67 -23.15 22.97 0.75
CA VAL A 67 -24.06 24.11 0.61
C VAL A 67 -24.63 24.17 -0.83
N GLN A 68 -23.80 23.93 -1.84
CA GLN A 68 -24.23 23.87 -3.24
C GLN A 68 -25.20 22.71 -3.49
N ARG A 69 -24.98 21.52 -2.90
CA ARG A 69 -25.92 20.39 -2.95
C ARG A 69 -27.26 20.71 -2.32
N ALA A 70 -27.24 21.32 -1.13
CA ALA A 70 -28.45 21.68 -0.40
C ALA A 70 -29.27 22.75 -1.15
N SER A 71 -28.60 23.60 -1.92
CA SER A 71 -29.18 24.73 -2.64
C SER A 71 -29.52 24.46 -4.11
N ALA A 72 -29.55 23.21 -4.58
CA ALA A 72 -29.94 22.88 -5.94
C ALA A 72 -31.38 23.34 -6.25
N ARG A 73 -31.49 24.57 -6.78
CA ARG A 73 -32.68 25.42 -6.95
C ARG A 73 -33.48 25.15 -8.24
N SER A 74 -33.29 24.01 -8.91
CA SER A 74 -34.16 23.69 -10.05
C SER A 74 -35.39 22.96 -9.52
N TYR A 75 -36.59 23.38 -9.95
CA TYR A 75 -37.88 22.81 -9.54
C TYR A 75 -38.01 21.28 -9.74
N ARG A 76 -37.04 20.64 -10.42
CA ARG A 76 -36.95 19.19 -10.64
C ARG A 76 -35.74 18.51 -10.00
N ALA A 77 -34.77 19.24 -9.45
CA ALA A 77 -33.66 18.63 -8.72
C ALA A 77 -34.10 18.38 -7.28
N VAL A 78 -34.28 17.11 -6.92
CA VAL A 78 -34.44 16.71 -5.53
C VAL A 78 -33.19 17.13 -4.77
N ALA A 79 -33.35 17.90 -3.68
CA ALA A 79 -32.25 18.27 -2.80
C ALA A 79 -31.50 17.00 -2.38
N ARG A 80 -30.21 16.92 -2.71
CA ARG A 80 -29.48 15.65 -2.63
C ARG A 80 -28.96 15.30 -1.24
N GLY A 81 -29.34 16.06 -0.20
CA GLY A 81 -28.96 15.78 1.18
C GLY A 81 -27.44 15.77 1.41
N GLU A 82 -27.04 15.18 2.53
CA GLU A 82 -25.65 14.99 2.96
C GLU A 82 -24.84 14.18 1.95
N LEU A 83 -23.50 14.31 1.98
CA LEU A 83 -22.61 13.37 1.30
C LEU A 83 -22.57 12.08 2.10
N VAL A 84 -22.85 10.95 1.44
CA VAL A 84 -22.92 9.64 2.09
C VAL A 84 -21.97 8.69 1.37
N ALA A 85 -21.03 8.09 2.10
CA ALA A 85 -20.05 7.16 1.54
C ALA A 85 -19.84 5.93 2.44
N THR A 86 -19.25 4.87 1.89
CA THR A 86 -18.71 3.78 2.73
C THR A 86 -17.45 4.29 3.41
N ARG A 87 -17.37 4.18 4.75
CA ARG A 87 -16.14 4.52 5.50
C ARG A 87 -15.47 3.25 6.03
N PRO A 88 -14.13 3.23 6.20
CA PRO A 88 -13.18 4.29 5.85
C PRO A 88 -13.19 4.57 4.34
N MET A 89 -13.19 5.85 3.94
CA MET A 89 -13.14 6.22 2.52
C MET A 89 -11.80 5.86 1.91
N SER A 90 -10.72 5.83 2.71
CA SER A 90 -9.36 5.42 2.29
C SER A 90 -8.95 5.98 0.94
N ILE A 91 -9.21 7.27 0.70
CA ILE A 91 -8.80 7.95 -0.53
C ILE A 91 -7.30 8.23 -0.39
N GLU A 92 -6.48 7.59 -1.21
CA GLU A 92 -5.04 7.74 -1.23
C GLU A 92 -4.63 8.60 -2.43
N LEU A 93 -3.88 9.66 -2.15
CA LEU A 93 -3.25 10.56 -3.09
C LEU A 93 -1.75 10.31 -2.99
N ARG A 94 -1.13 9.85 -4.07
CA ARG A 94 0.32 9.60 -4.08
C ARG A 94 0.92 9.95 -5.42
N ARG A 95 2.24 10.05 -5.48
CA ARG A 95 2.90 10.21 -6.78
C ARG A 95 2.57 9.04 -7.70
N GLU A 96 2.24 9.34 -8.95
CA GLU A 96 2.06 8.30 -9.95
C GLU A 96 3.38 7.57 -10.22
N SER A 97 3.36 6.24 -10.11
CA SER A 97 4.52 5.40 -10.41
C SER A 97 4.48 4.93 -11.86
N ARG A 98 5.64 4.48 -12.39
CA ARG A 98 5.69 3.84 -13.72
C ARG A 98 4.79 2.61 -13.82
N GLY A 99 4.58 1.91 -12.70
CA GLY A 99 3.67 0.76 -12.62
C GLY A 99 2.22 1.16 -12.84
N ASP A 100 1.80 2.30 -12.28
CA ASP A 100 0.43 2.82 -12.44
C ASP A 100 0.18 3.23 -13.90
N VAL A 101 1.14 3.93 -14.51
CA VAL A 101 1.08 4.29 -15.93
C VAL A 101 0.94 3.04 -16.81
N GLY A 102 1.71 1.98 -16.50
CA GLY A 102 1.59 0.69 -17.17
C GLY A 102 0.21 0.06 -17.00
N ALA A 103 -0.28 0.01 -15.76
CA ALA A 103 -1.59 -0.58 -15.43
C ALA A 103 -2.76 0.18 -16.09
N LYS A 104 -2.68 1.53 -16.18
CA LYS A 104 -3.65 2.36 -16.91
C LYS A 104 -3.64 2.06 -18.40
N ARG A 105 -2.46 1.97 -19.02
CA ARG A 105 -2.31 1.63 -20.44
C ARG A 105 -2.89 0.25 -20.76
N GLU A 106 -2.77 -0.71 -19.84
CA GLU A 106 -3.37 -2.04 -19.94
C GLU A 106 -4.89 -2.03 -19.62
N GLY A 107 -5.45 -0.90 -19.18
CA GLY A 107 -6.86 -0.77 -18.79
C GLY A 107 -7.22 -1.60 -17.56
N LEU A 108 -6.26 -1.80 -16.64
CA LEU A 108 -6.44 -2.55 -15.40
C LEU A 108 -6.94 -1.65 -14.28
N ALA A 109 -6.28 -0.51 -14.11
CA ALA A 109 -6.63 0.51 -13.16
C ALA A 109 -7.53 1.54 -13.84
N VAL A 110 -8.66 1.83 -13.20
CA VAL A 110 -9.46 3.03 -13.50
C VAL A 110 -9.26 3.96 -12.33
N GLU A 111 -8.47 5.00 -12.59
CA GLU A 111 -8.29 6.09 -11.65
C GLU A 111 -9.43 7.09 -11.82
N TRP A 112 -9.82 7.74 -10.73
CA TRP A 112 -10.61 8.95 -10.85
C TRP A 112 -9.75 10.06 -11.48
N GLN A 113 -10.37 10.91 -12.30
CA GLN A 113 -9.69 12.05 -12.94
C GLN A 113 -10.37 13.33 -12.49
N SER A 114 -9.57 14.29 -12.02
CA SER A 114 -10.09 15.56 -11.54
C SER A 114 -10.45 16.52 -12.67
N GLY A 115 -9.84 16.33 -13.85
CA GLY A 115 -9.89 17.27 -14.97
C GLY A 115 -8.90 18.42 -14.85
N ASP A 116 -8.05 18.41 -13.81
CA ASP A 116 -6.94 19.33 -13.62
C ASP A 116 -5.66 18.66 -14.13
N GLU A 117 -5.19 19.08 -15.31
CA GLU A 117 -4.07 18.42 -16.01
C GLU A 117 -2.78 18.38 -15.18
N LEU A 118 -2.52 19.41 -14.37
CA LEU A 118 -1.30 19.46 -13.55
C LEU A 118 -1.38 18.46 -12.39
N PHE A 119 -2.55 18.36 -11.76
CA PHE A 119 -2.77 17.40 -10.70
C PHE A 119 -2.79 15.96 -11.24
N ASP A 120 -3.58 15.71 -12.28
CA ASP A 120 -3.79 14.37 -12.87
C ASP A 120 -2.50 13.81 -13.50
N ALA A 121 -1.54 14.66 -13.88
CA ALA A 121 -0.24 14.24 -14.42
C ALA A 121 0.78 13.84 -13.33
N VAL A 122 0.57 14.21 -12.06
CA VAL A 122 1.54 14.03 -10.97
C VAL A 122 1.00 13.11 -9.88
N VAL A 123 -0.29 13.22 -9.57
CA VAL A 123 -0.94 12.57 -8.44
C VAL A 123 -1.86 11.47 -8.94
N TYR A 124 -1.63 10.25 -8.45
CA TYR A 124 -2.52 9.11 -8.61
C TYR A 124 -3.51 9.06 -7.44
N VAL A 125 -4.81 9.00 -7.77
CA VAL A 125 -5.94 8.88 -6.85
C VAL A 125 -6.43 7.44 -6.77
N SER A 126 -6.11 6.75 -5.68
CA SER A 126 -6.72 5.46 -5.36
C SER A 126 -7.88 5.65 -4.41
N SER A 127 -9.05 5.07 -4.70
CA SER A 127 -10.15 5.08 -3.76
C SER A 127 -11.04 3.84 -3.87
N PRO A 128 -11.51 3.29 -2.73
CA PRO A 128 -12.57 2.29 -2.71
C PRO A 128 -13.95 2.86 -3.07
N THR A 129 -14.17 4.18 -2.94
CA THR A 129 -15.44 4.78 -3.38
C THR A 129 -15.41 5.01 -4.89
N THR A 130 -16.51 4.65 -5.55
CA THR A 130 -16.71 4.89 -6.99
C THR A 130 -17.68 6.05 -7.24
N ASP A 131 -18.17 6.69 -6.18
CA ASP A 131 -19.08 7.82 -6.29
C ASP A 131 -18.30 9.09 -6.70
N PRO A 132 -18.46 9.57 -7.95
CA PRO A 132 -17.73 10.74 -8.42
C PRO A 132 -18.15 12.01 -7.67
N GLU A 133 -19.36 12.08 -7.11
CA GLU A 133 -19.80 13.26 -6.36
C GLU A 133 -19.05 13.37 -5.02
N VAL A 134 -18.83 12.24 -4.33
CA VAL A 134 -18.01 12.19 -3.11
C VAL A 134 -16.56 12.56 -3.44
N LEU A 135 -15.99 11.97 -4.49
CA LEU A 135 -14.61 12.24 -4.88
C LEU A 135 -14.40 13.70 -5.30
N SER A 136 -15.28 14.27 -6.13
CA SER A 136 -15.21 15.68 -6.52
C SER A 136 -15.38 16.64 -5.33
N ALA A 137 -16.19 16.28 -4.34
CA ALA A 137 -16.39 17.10 -3.15
C ALA A 137 -15.20 17.04 -2.18
N VAL A 138 -14.63 15.84 -1.97
CA VAL A 138 -13.47 15.63 -1.09
C VAL A 138 -12.19 16.16 -1.75
N LEU A 139 -12.02 15.95 -3.05
CA LEU A 139 -10.85 16.37 -3.82
C LEU A 139 -11.11 17.72 -4.52
N GLY A 140 -11.59 18.70 -3.75
CA GLY A 140 -11.74 20.08 -4.17
C GLY A 140 -10.40 20.72 -4.61
N ALA A 141 -10.44 21.91 -5.21
CA ALA A 141 -9.25 22.55 -5.79
C ALA A 141 -8.13 22.79 -4.74
N GLU A 142 -8.51 23.17 -3.53
CA GLU A 142 -7.60 23.42 -2.41
C GLU A 142 -6.95 22.14 -1.91
N VAL A 143 -7.74 21.06 -1.77
CA VAL A 143 -7.23 19.74 -1.38
C VAL A 143 -6.25 19.20 -2.43
N ARG A 144 -6.60 19.34 -3.73
CA ARG A 144 -5.70 18.94 -4.83
C ARG A 144 -4.40 19.72 -4.82
N ARG A 145 -4.46 21.04 -4.61
CA ARG A 145 -3.27 21.90 -4.51
C ARG A 145 -2.38 21.49 -3.34
N GLY A 146 -2.95 21.34 -2.14
CA GLY A 146 -2.19 20.91 -0.96
C GLY A 146 -1.55 19.53 -1.14
N ALA A 147 -2.29 18.59 -1.74
CA ALA A 147 -1.76 17.25 -2.03
C ALA A 147 -0.62 17.28 -3.07
N LEU A 148 -0.76 18.07 -4.14
CA LEU A 148 0.30 18.30 -5.12
C LEU A 148 1.56 18.87 -4.44
N THR A 149 1.41 19.90 -3.62
CA THR A 149 2.52 20.50 -2.86
C THR A 149 3.20 19.47 -1.96
N LEU A 150 2.45 18.65 -1.20
CA LEU A 150 3.05 17.62 -0.36
C LEU A 150 3.84 16.59 -1.18
N VAL A 151 3.30 16.14 -2.32
CA VAL A 151 4.00 15.22 -3.23
C VAL A 151 5.27 15.86 -3.80
N GLU A 152 5.21 17.14 -4.16
CA GLU A 152 6.38 17.91 -4.59
C GLU A 152 7.42 18.02 -3.47
N LEU A 153 7.01 18.22 -2.21
CA LEU A 153 7.91 18.21 -1.05
C LEU A 153 8.42 16.80 -0.69
N GLY A 154 8.06 15.78 -1.46
CA GLY A 154 8.55 14.41 -1.34
C GLY A 154 7.70 13.50 -0.45
N PHE A 155 6.55 13.96 0.04
CA PHE A 155 5.62 13.06 0.73
C PHE A 155 5.16 11.98 -0.25
N GLN A 156 5.14 10.75 0.25
CA GLN A 156 4.86 9.57 -0.55
C GLN A 156 3.37 9.39 -0.76
N SER A 157 2.57 9.73 0.25
CA SER A 157 1.12 9.60 0.21
C SER A 157 0.42 10.56 1.16
N VAL A 158 -0.77 10.99 0.77
CA VAL A 158 -1.80 11.57 1.63
C VAL A 158 -3.01 10.64 1.59
N ARG A 159 -3.48 10.17 2.74
CA ARG A 159 -4.64 9.30 2.89
C ARG A 159 -5.74 10.04 3.64
N ILE A 160 -6.94 10.06 3.07
CA ILE A 160 -8.12 10.71 3.65
C ILE A 160 -9.08 9.64 4.15
N ASP A 161 -9.43 9.74 5.43
CA ASP A 161 -10.27 8.78 6.16
C ASP A 161 -9.66 7.36 6.13
N GLU A 162 -8.37 7.26 6.48
CA GLU A 162 -7.70 6.00 6.83
C GLU A 162 -7.97 5.74 8.31
N ASP A 163 -8.79 4.74 8.62
CA ASP A 163 -9.21 4.43 10.01
C ASP A 163 -9.78 5.62 10.79
N GLY A 164 -10.40 6.58 10.09
CA GLY A 164 -10.97 7.79 10.68
C GLY A 164 -10.02 9.01 10.69
N ASP A 165 -8.82 8.87 10.13
CA ASP A 165 -7.78 9.90 10.14
C ASP A 165 -7.45 10.42 8.73
N VAL A 166 -6.90 11.63 8.68
CA VAL A 166 -6.19 12.20 7.52
C VAL A 166 -4.70 12.08 7.82
N VAL A 167 -3.97 11.39 6.95
CA VAL A 167 -2.57 11.00 7.19
C VAL A 167 -1.70 11.39 6.01
N ALA A 168 -0.64 12.16 6.22
CA ALA A 168 0.40 12.38 5.21
C ALA A 168 1.71 11.72 5.66
N ARG A 169 2.35 10.95 4.77
CA ARG A 169 3.59 10.20 5.10
C ARG A 169 4.75 10.63 4.21
N LEU A 170 5.89 10.89 4.84
CA LEU A 170 7.20 11.04 4.22
C LEU A 170 8.08 9.92 4.77
N THR A 171 8.66 9.08 3.92
CA THR A 171 9.62 8.05 4.32
C THR A 171 10.85 8.19 3.46
N GLU A 172 12.02 8.01 4.08
CA GLU A 172 13.33 8.24 3.47
C GLU A 172 13.45 9.69 2.98
N PHE A 173 14.35 10.47 3.58
CA PHE A 173 14.62 11.86 3.17
C PHE A 173 15.34 11.88 1.81
N ALA A 174 14.70 11.33 0.77
CA ALA A 174 15.22 11.03 -0.55
C ALA A 174 15.63 12.27 -1.35
N ARG A 175 15.42 13.46 -0.79
CA ARG A 175 15.94 14.71 -1.32
C ARG A 175 17.23 15.08 -0.57
N PRO A 176 18.39 15.00 -1.25
CA PRO A 176 19.67 15.37 -0.65
C PRO A 176 19.77 16.88 -0.35
N ASP A 177 18.92 17.70 -0.98
CA ASP A 177 18.95 19.14 -0.81
C ASP A 177 17.93 19.58 0.25
N ALA A 178 18.44 20.22 1.31
CA ALA A 178 17.63 20.92 2.30
C ALA A 178 17.07 22.20 1.67
N GLU A 179 15.87 22.12 1.11
CA GLU A 179 15.11 23.31 0.74
C GLU A 179 14.73 24.07 2.03
N PRO A 180 15.06 25.38 2.15
CA PRO A 180 14.67 26.15 3.32
C PRO A 180 13.14 26.24 3.41
N GLU A 181 12.61 26.19 4.63
CA GLU A 181 11.18 26.29 4.93
C GLU A 181 10.32 25.10 4.46
N ARG A 182 10.96 23.98 4.08
CA ARG A 182 10.25 22.76 3.68
C ARG A 182 9.24 22.29 4.72
N GLY A 183 9.59 22.37 6.01
CA GLY A 183 8.70 22.01 7.12
C GLY A 183 7.48 22.92 7.19
N ARG A 184 7.68 24.24 7.04
CA ARG A 184 6.60 25.23 7.03
C ARG A 184 5.65 25.00 5.85
N GLN A 185 6.18 24.80 4.65
CA GLN A 185 5.39 24.54 3.44
C GLN A 185 4.61 23.23 3.56
N ALA A 186 5.19 22.19 4.15
CA ALA A 186 4.49 20.92 4.38
C ALA A 186 3.32 21.09 5.36
N VAL A 187 3.53 21.84 6.44
CA VAL A 187 2.49 22.16 7.44
C VAL A 187 1.36 22.96 6.81
N GLU A 188 1.68 23.98 6.01
CA GLU A 188 0.69 24.80 5.29
C GLU A 188 -0.12 23.97 4.30
N ALA A 189 0.54 23.14 3.48
CA ALA A 189 -0.11 22.29 2.50
C ALA A 189 -1.04 21.24 3.16
N PHE A 190 -0.61 20.64 4.27
CA PHE A 190 -1.46 19.72 5.03
C PHE A 190 -2.64 20.44 5.69
N ALA A 191 -2.40 21.64 6.23
CA ALA A 191 -3.44 22.49 6.81
C ALA A 191 -4.52 22.86 5.77
N ASP A 192 -4.10 23.18 4.53
CA ASP A 192 -5.00 23.47 3.42
C ASP A 192 -5.88 22.28 3.05
N ILE A 193 -5.33 21.06 3.06
CA ILE A 193 -6.12 19.84 2.86
C ILE A 193 -7.19 19.74 3.93
N VAL A 194 -6.80 19.73 5.21
CA VAL A 194 -7.73 19.45 6.32
C VAL A 194 -8.79 20.56 6.49
N ALA A 195 -8.46 21.81 6.15
CA ALA A 195 -9.38 22.94 6.22
C ALA A 195 -10.50 22.90 5.16
N ASN A 196 -10.33 22.09 4.11
CA ASN A 196 -11.22 22.01 2.95
C ASN A 196 -11.83 20.62 2.76
N LEU A 197 -11.87 19.79 3.81
CA LEU A 197 -12.57 18.50 3.76
C LEU A 197 -14.05 18.68 4.11
N PRO A 198 -14.99 18.14 3.30
CA PRO A 198 -16.41 18.15 3.63
C PRO A 198 -16.76 17.08 4.67
N ALA A 199 -17.82 17.29 5.46
CA ALA A 199 -18.41 16.23 6.25
C ALA A 199 -19.00 15.14 5.34
N VAL A 200 -18.66 13.86 5.60
CA VAL A 200 -19.17 12.70 4.87
C VAL A 200 -19.75 11.69 5.86
N THR A 201 -21.04 11.43 5.72
CA THR A 201 -21.80 10.53 6.59
C THR A 201 -21.54 9.07 6.19
N HIS A 202 -21.36 8.20 7.19
CA HIS A 202 -21.20 6.76 6.99
C HIS A 202 -22.49 6.15 6.44
N SER A 203 -22.44 5.54 5.26
CA SER A 203 -23.59 4.93 4.56
C SER A 203 -24.22 3.71 5.25
N GLY A 204 -23.52 3.15 6.24
CA GLY A 204 -23.87 1.92 6.96
C GLY A 204 -23.49 0.66 6.19
N ARG A 205 -23.04 0.79 4.95
CA ARG A 205 -22.57 -0.33 4.12
C ARG A 205 -21.16 -0.70 4.54
N VAL A 206 -20.91 -1.99 4.62
CA VAL A 206 -19.55 -2.55 4.75
C VAL A 206 -19.06 -2.87 3.34
N ARG A 207 -17.83 -2.47 3.01
CA ARG A 207 -17.22 -2.82 1.72
C ARG A 207 -17.20 -4.36 1.58
N PRO A 208 -17.76 -4.93 0.50
CA PRO A 208 -17.60 -6.36 0.26
C PRO A 208 -16.10 -6.67 0.10
N PRO A 209 -15.59 -7.76 0.68
CA PRO A 209 -14.19 -8.13 0.52
C PRO A 209 -13.88 -8.33 -0.97
N PRO A 210 -12.64 -8.05 -1.42
CA PRO A 210 -12.27 -8.25 -2.81
C PRO A 210 -12.52 -9.70 -3.23
N PRO A 211 -12.86 -9.94 -4.50
CA PRO A 211 -13.06 -11.30 -5.00
C PRO A 211 -11.80 -12.12 -4.74
N PHE A 212 -11.98 -13.38 -4.35
CA PHE A 212 -10.90 -14.30 -3.99
C PHE A 212 -10.05 -13.93 -2.77
N ALA A 213 -10.44 -12.94 -1.94
CA ALA A 213 -9.69 -12.59 -0.74
C ALA A 213 -9.33 -13.80 0.13
N ARG A 214 -10.25 -14.77 0.28
CA ARG A 214 -10.00 -16.02 1.00
C ARG A 214 -8.95 -16.89 0.31
N ALA A 215 -9.08 -17.11 -1.00
CA ALA A 215 -8.13 -17.93 -1.76
C ALA A 215 -6.72 -17.32 -1.74
N THR A 216 -6.60 -16.00 -1.94
CA THR A 216 -5.32 -15.29 -1.88
C THR A 216 -4.69 -15.37 -0.48
N ARG A 217 -5.47 -15.26 0.60
CA ARG A 217 -4.96 -15.48 1.97
C ARG A 217 -4.45 -16.90 2.18
N VAL A 218 -5.20 -17.91 1.73
CA VAL A 218 -4.79 -19.32 1.83
C VAL A 218 -3.51 -19.57 1.03
N LEU A 219 -3.45 -19.13 -0.23
CA LEU A 219 -2.24 -19.27 -1.07
C LEU A 219 -1.02 -18.57 -0.46
N ARG A 220 -1.20 -17.39 0.13
CA ARG A 220 -0.11 -16.67 0.81
C ARG A 220 0.37 -17.41 2.05
N ALA A 221 -0.54 -17.96 2.85
CA ALA A 221 -0.20 -18.77 4.02
C ALA A 221 0.54 -20.06 3.60
N VAL A 222 0.04 -20.77 2.59
CA VAL A 222 0.69 -21.97 2.03
C VAL A 222 2.06 -21.63 1.47
N GLY A 223 2.20 -20.52 0.75
CA GLY A 223 3.48 -20.06 0.21
C GLY A 223 4.49 -19.74 1.31
N LEU A 224 4.11 -18.95 2.32
CA LEU A 224 5.01 -18.57 3.41
C LEU A 224 5.42 -19.77 4.27
N VAL A 225 4.45 -20.55 4.75
CA VAL A 225 4.71 -21.74 5.57
C VAL A 225 5.46 -22.78 4.76
N GLY A 226 5.06 -22.98 3.51
CA GLY A 226 5.67 -23.94 2.60
C GLY A 226 7.11 -23.60 2.24
N TRP A 227 7.45 -22.33 2.01
CA TRP A 227 8.83 -21.90 1.78
C TRP A 227 9.68 -22.03 3.04
N ALA A 228 9.16 -21.57 4.19
CA ALA A 228 9.87 -21.70 5.46
C ALA A 228 10.14 -23.17 5.81
N LEU A 229 9.15 -24.05 5.60
CA LEU A 229 9.30 -25.49 5.77
C LEU A 229 10.22 -26.07 4.71
N ASN A 230 10.06 -25.84 3.41
CA ASN A 230 10.94 -26.46 2.41
C ASN A 230 12.39 -25.99 2.56
N VAL A 231 12.65 -24.68 2.68
CA VAL A 231 14.03 -24.19 2.84
C VAL A 231 14.61 -24.59 4.18
N GLY A 232 13.84 -24.43 5.26
CA GLY A 232 14.27 -24.77 6.62
C GLY A 232 14.47 -26.27 6.79
N TYR A 233 13.50 -27.09 6.38
CA TYR A 233 13.54 -28.55 6.48
C TYR A 233 14.59 -29.16 5.56
N VAL A 234 14.64 -28.79 4.27
CA VAL A 234 15.66 -29.33 3.36
C VAL A 234 17.04 -28.92 3.85
N GLY A 235 17.24 -27.66 4.26
CA GLY A 235 18.51 -27.22 4.84
C GLY A 235 18.91 -28.01 6.09
N LEU A 236 17.98 -28.16 7.03
CA LEU A 236 18.22 -28.81 8.32
C LEU A 236 18.39 -30.33 8.18
N VAL A 237 17.61 -31.00 7.34
CA VAL A 237 17.76 -32.42 7.02
C VAL A 237 19.07 -32.67 6.29
N THR A 238 19.44 -31.81 5.32
CA THR A 238 20.73 -31.95 4.62
C THR A 238 21.91 -31.76 5.58
N MET A 239 21.82 -30.79 6.51
CA MET A 239 22.83 -30.59 7.56
C MET A 239 22.89 -31.79 8.52
N ALA A 240 21.75 -32.29 8.99
CA ALA A 240 21.68 -33.42 9.90
C ALA A 240 22.21 -34.70 9.25
N LEU A 241 21.86 -34.97 7.99
CA LEU A 241 22.37 -36.12 7.23
C LEU A 241 23.88 -36.02 7.00
N ARG A 242 24.41 -34.83 6.66
CA ARG A 242 25.86 -34.60 6.55
C ARG A 242 26.60 -34.82 7.87
N ALA A 243 25.97 -34.49 9.00
CA ALA A 243 26.56 -34.69 10.32
C ALA A 243 26.52 -36.16 10.78
N ALA A 244 25.48 -36.90 10.38
CA ALA A 244 25.23 -38.26 10.87
C ALA A 244 25.83 -39.38 10.01
N LEU A 245 26.05 -39.16 8.71
CA LEU A 245 26.52 -40.20 7.78
C LEU A 245 28.03 -40.10 7.52
N PRO A 246 28.80 -41.21 7.63
CA PRO A 246 30.20 -41.23 7.25
C PRO A 246 30.35 -40.99 5.72
N PRO A 247 31.41 -40.32 5.27
CA PRO A 247 31.55 -39.75 3.92
C PRO A 247 31.66 -40.77 2.75
N HIS A 248 31.24 -42.03 2.92
CA HIS A 248 31.53 -43.14 1.99
C HIS A 248 30.31 -43.93 1.49
N ARG A 249 29.07 -43.43 1.65
CA ARG A 249 27.91 -44.01 0.95
C ARG A 249 27.29 -42.97 0.04
N GLY A 250 27.15 -43.36 -1.24
CA GLY A 250 26.75 -42.51 -2.36
C GLY A 250 25.60 -41.58 -2.03
N ASP A 251 25.75 -40.32 -2.46
CA ASP A 251 24.84 -39.21 -2.22
C ASP A 251 23.38 -39.63 -2.46
N LEU A 252 22.60 -39.75 -1.37
CA LEU A 252 21.20 -40.21 -1.37
C LEU A 252 20.28 -39.35 -2.25
N HIS A 253 20.73 -38.14 -2.61
CA HIS A 253 20.23 -37.40 -3.77
C HIS A 253 21.42 -36.70 -4.40
N SER A 254 21.60 -36.88 -5.71
CA SER A 254 22.55 -36.06 -6.43
C SER A 254 22.12 -34.60 -6.29
N ALA A 255 23.07 -33.67 -6.08
CA ALA A 255 22.75 -32.24 -6.03
C ALA A 255 21.96 -31.78 -7.27
N THR A 256 22.10 -32.51 -8.37
CA THR A 256 21.35 -32.33 -9.61
C THR A 256 19.86 -32.63 -9.49
N ASP A 257 19.44 -33.65 -8.72
CA ASP A 257 18.02 -33.99 -8.55
C ASP A 257 17.27 -32.93 -7.74
N ILE A 258 17.91 -32.42 -6.68
CA ILE A 258 17.37 -31.31 -5.87
C ILE A 258 17.28 -30.04 -6.74
N GLY A 259 18.34 -29.74 -7.49
CA GLY A 259 18.36 -28.59 -8.41
C GLY A 259 17.26 -28.68 -9.47
N ALA A 260 17.04 -29.86 -10.05
CA ALA A 260 15.99 -30.10 -11.03
C ALA A 260 14.58 -29.92 -10.42
N ALA A 261 14.33 -30.48 -9.23
CA ALA A 261 13.04 -30.34 -8.55
C ALA A 261 12.72 -28.87 -8.22
N VAL A 262 13.71 -28.11 -7.75
CA VAL A 262 13.57 -26.67 -7.49
C VAL A 262 13.30 -25.90 -8.78
N ALA A 263 14.04 -26.19 -9.87
CA ALA A 263 13.82 -25.54 -11.15
C ALA A 263 12.42 -25.81 -11.71
N VAL A 264 11.94 -27.05 -11.65
CA VAL A 264 10.57 -27.43 -12.05
C VAL A 264 9.53 -26.73 -11.19
N GLY A 265 9.75 -26.66 -9.88
CA GLY A 265 8.89 -25.92 -8.95
C GLY A 265 8.79 -24.44 -9.28
N ILE A 266 9.92 -23.77 -9.57
CA ILE A 266 9.95 -22.36 -9.99
C ILE A 266 9.15 -22.16 -11.28
N VAL A 267 9.39 -22.99 -12.31
CA VAL A 267 8.68 -22.89 -13.59
C VAL A 267 7.17 -23.09 -13.39
N ALA A 268 6.76 -24.11 -12.62
CA ALA A 268 5.35 -24.33 -12.32
C ALA A 268 4.72 -23.17 -11.54
N GLY A 269 5.46 -22.60 -10.58
CA GLY A 269 5.04 -21.40 -9.86
C GLY A 269 4.83 -20.20 -10.79
N LEU A 270 5.73 -19.97 -11.75
CA LEU A 270 5.61 -18.88 -12.73
C LEU A 270 4.38 -19.06 -13.62
N VAL A 271 4.14 -20.27 -14.12
CA VAL A 271 2.96 -20.59 -14.94
C VAL A 271 1.67 -20.38 -14.13
N ALA A 272 1.61 -20.90 -12.91
CA ALA A 272 0.44 -20.74 -12.05
C ALA A 272 0.17 -19.28 -11.67
N SER A 273 1.23 -18.51 -11.37
CA SER A 273 1.14 -17.07 -11.12
C SER A 273 0.53 -16.34 -12.32
N SER A 274 1.02 -16.62 -13.54
CA SER A 274 0.49 -16.00 -14.76
C SER A 274 -1.01 -16.29 -14.96
N ILE A 275 -1.43 -17.55 -14.82
CA ILE A 275 -2.83 -17.96 -14.97
C ILE A 275 -3.71 -17.31 -13.88
N TYR A 276 -3.29 -17.39 -12.61
CA TYR A 276 -4.08 -16.88 -11.49
C TYR A 276 -4.19 -15.36 -11.51
N SER A 277 -3.09 -14.66 -11.80
CA SER A 277 -3.11 -13.21 -12.00
C SER A 277 -4.03 -12.81 -13.15
N GLY A 278 -4.09 -13.57 -14.25
CA GLY A 278 -5.04 -13.34 -15.34
C GLY A 278 -6.50 -13.44 -14.88
N MET A 279 -6.85 -14.49 -14.14
CA MET A 279 -8.21 -14.67 -13.59
C MET A 279 -8.60 -13.57 -12.59
N VAL A 280 -7.69 -13.18 -11.71
CA VAL A 280 -7.93 -12.10 -10.75
C VAL A 280 -8.07 -10.77 -11.48
N ARG A 281 -7.21 -10.50 -12.46
CA ARG A 281 -7.20 -9.29 -13.30
C ARG A 281 -8.54 -9.05 -13.97
N GLU A 282 -9.17 -10.07 -14.55
CA GLU A 282 -10.51 -9.94 -15.15
C GLU A 282 -11.59 -9.52 -14.15
N ARG A 283 -11.45 -9.92 -12.88
CA ARG A 283 -12.45 -9.72 -11.83
C ARG A 283 -12.29 -8.43 -11.06
N VAL A 284 -11.08 -7.89 -11.00
CA VAL A 284 -10.78 -6.60 -10.36
C VAL A 284 -10.62 -5.46 -11.36
N ARG A 285 -10.81 -5.73 -12.66
CA ARG A 285 -10.67 -4.72 -13.70
C ARG A 285 -11.57 -3.51 -13.40
N GLY A 286 -10.99 -2.33 -13.45
CA GLY A 286 -11.71 -1.08 -13.20
C GLY A 286 -11.75 -0.65 -11.74
N THR A 287 -11.02 -1.32 -10.85
CA THR A 287 -10.75 -0.79 -9.50
C THR A 287 -9.37 -0.16 -9.44
N SER A 288 -9.19 0.87 -8.60
CA SER A 288 -7.90 1.56 -8.47
C SER A 288 -6.84 0.72 -7.76
N ASP A 289 -7.27 -0.29 -6.98
CA ASP A 289 -6.43 -1.25 -6.25
C ASP A 289 -6.13 -2.52 -7.07
N ALA A 290 -6.60 -2.61 -8.32
CA ALA A 290 -6.38 -3.76 -9.19
C ALA A 290 -4.90 -4.18 -9.31
N PRO A 291 -3.93 -3.27 -9.49
CA PRO A 291 -2.52 -3.65 -9.64
C PRO A 291 -1.98 -4.40 -8.42
N ASP A 292 -2.24 -3.88 -7.22
CA ASP A 292 -1.78 -4.46 -5.96
C ASP A 292 -2.45 -5.81 -5.69
N VAL A 293 -3.75 -5.92 -5.96
CA VAL A 293 -4.48 -7.18 -5.78
C VAL A 293 -3.97 -8.25 -6.75
N VAL A 294 -3.74 -7.90 -8.02
CA VAL A 294 -3.20 -8.82 -9.04
C VAL A 294 -1.77 -9.25 -8.74
N PHE A 295 -0.93 -8.31 -8.30
CA PHE A 295 0.46 -8.60 -7.92
C PHE A 295 0.52 -9.54 -6.70
N ASN A 296 -0.23 -9.22 -5.64
CA ASN A 296 -0.30 -10.05 -4.44
C ASN A 296 -0.89 -11.43 -4.73
N ALA A 297 -1.89 -11.52 -5.61
CA ALA A 297 -2.44 -12.78 -6.08
C ALA A 297 -1.39 -13.62 -6.82
N GLY A 298 -0.65 -13.01 -7.75
CA GLY A 298 0.42 -13.68 -8.49
C GLY A 298 1.53 -14.19 -7.58
N LEU A 299 1.99 -13.35 -6.63
CA LEU A 299 3.01 -13.73 -5.65
C LEU A 299 2.54 -14.89 -4.78
N ALA A 300 1.28 -14.86 -4.32
CA ALA A 300 0.70 -15.94 -3.53
C ALA A 300 0.59 -17.25 -4.33
N ALA A 301 0.15 -17.19 -5.59
CA ALA A 301 0.07 -18.36 -6.47
C ALA A 301 1.47 -18.93 -6.80
N PHE A 302 2.44 -18.07 -7.09
CA PHE A 302 3.84 -18.47 -7.30
C PHE A 302 4.36 -19.22 -6.09
N GLY A 303 4.26 -18.62 -4.90
CA GLY A 303 4.75 -19.21 -3.66
C GLY A 303 4.06 -20.54 -3.33
N GLY A 304 2.73 -20.58 -3.39
CA GLY A 304 1.96 -21.78 -3.06
C GLY A 304 2.22 -22.95 -4.02
N VAL A 305 2.20 -22.70 -5.34
CA VAL A 305 2.35 -23.78 -6.34
C VAL A 305 3.80 -24.24 -6.45
N SER A 306 4.78 -23.33 -6.39
CA SER A 306 6.20 -23.72 -6.45
C SER A 306 6.58 -24.67 -5.32
N VAL A 307 6.11 -24.39 -4.09
CA VAL A 307 6.29 -25.27 -2.92
C VAL A 307 5.68 -26.63 -3.19
N LEU A 308 4.40 -26.69 -3.59
CA LEU A 308 3.70 -27.97 -3.79
C LEU A 308 4.39 -28.85 -4.84
N VAL A 309 4.77 -28.27 -5.97
CA VAL A 309 5.42 -29.00 -7.07
C VAL A 309 6.82 -29.46 -6.67
N THR A 310 7.60 -28.61 -5.99
CA THR A 310 8.94 -28.98 -5.50
C THR A 310 8.85 -30.14 -4.50
N THR A 311 7.95 -30.04 -3.52
CA THR A 311 7.75 -31.08 -2.50
C THR A 311 7.30 -32.40 -3.13
N LEU A 312 6.37 -32.35 -4.09
CA LEU A 312 5.92 -33.55 -4.81
C LEU A 312 7.06 -34.15 -5.64
N GLY A 313 7.82 -33.33 -6.37
CA GLY A 313 8.96 -33.78 -7.17
C GLY A 313 10.03 -34.48 -6.34
N LEU A 314 10.40 -33.88 -5.19
CA LEU A 314 11.35 -34.49 -4.26
C LEU A 314 10.84 -35.81 -3.67
N THR A 315 9.55 -35.85 -3.30
CA THR A 315 8.91 -37.07 -2.76
C THR A 315 8.92 -38.20 -3.79
N LEU A 316 8.60 -37.90 -5.05
CA LEU A 316 8.59 -38.88 -6.13
C LEU A 316 10.01 -39.38 -6.45
N ALA A 317 11.02 -38.50 -6.44
CA ALA A 317 12.41 -38.89 -6.64
C ALA A 317 12.91 -39.82 -5.51
N ALA A 318 12.58 -39.50 -4.26
CA ALA A 318 12.90 -40.36 -3.12
C ALA A 318 12.23 -41.74 -3.23
N LEU A 319 10.93 -41.78 -3.58
CA LEU A 319 10.21 -43.03 -3.76
C LEU A 319 10.81 -43.88 -4.89
N TRP A 320 11.18 -43.26 -6.01
CA TRP A 320 11.80 -43.93 -7.14
C TRP A 320 13.12 -44.60 -6.75
N ASN A 321 13.99 -43.90 -6.04
CA ASN A 321 15.27 -44.45 -5.59
C ASN A 321 15.08 -45.68 -4.70
N VAL A 322 14.14 -45.63 -3.75
CA VAL A 322 13.80 -46.78 -2.89
C VAL A 322 13.31 -47.97 -3.71
N LEU A 323 12.43 -47.74 -4.68
CA LEU A 323 11.92 -48.82 -5.54
C LEU A 323 13.01 -49.44 -6.41
N THR A 324 13.95 -48.63 -6.93
CA THR A 324 15.06 -49.14 -7.73
C THR A 324 16.09 -49.91 -6.92
N ASP A 325 16.25 -49.59 -5.63
CA ASP A 325 17.15 -50.32 -4.74
C ASP A 325 16.54 -51.66 -4.30
N VAL A 326 15.22 -51.73 -4.08
CA VAL A 326 14.52 -52.98 -3.75
C VAL A 326 14.49 -53.97 -4.94
N ALA A 327 14.55 -53.45 -6.17
CA ALA A 327 14.53 -54.27 -7.38
C ALA A 327 15.90 -54.87 -7.76
N LYS A 328 16.99 -54.42 -7.14
CA LYS A 328 18.36 -54.93 -7.36
C LYS A 328 18.73 -55.97 -6.33
#